data_AF-A0A2D4TBV1-F1
#
_entry.id   AF-A0A2D4TBV1-F1
#
_cell.length_a   1.000
_cell.length_b   1.000
_cell.length_c   1.000
_cell.angle_alpha   90.00
_cell.angle_beta   90.00
_cell.angle_gamma   90.00
#
_symmetry.space_group_name_H-M   'P 1'
#
loop_
_entity.id
_entity.type
_entity.pdbx_description
1 polymer ?
#
loop_
_entity_poly.entity_id
_entity_poly.type
_entity_poly.pdbx_seq_one_letter_code
_entity_poly.pdbx_strand_id
1 'polypeptide(L)'
;MVNEGPRVRVTVPPRLSIRQFIGCGLLVLSLLLGNAARAVEPLYGKNLTPVAGLFGIPSARSAALLSTGEVAFAAHGALASHAVFDASAFEALRLDGETHRLALEWRYAFAPGWEFQMELPWLSHSGGSLDALIDGWHSLWGMPDGGRDAVPRDQLDFRYQTSSASLSLRDSASGAGDVTLALHRALVDDSEWQVSAGLGYKLATGDERELLGSGAEDAFAVLRANWAPAGSRGQLFGQAGYLRAGQIAGLQAVQERDLWFAGVGAGWAVHERVTLLAQIDAQSAPLQSELTALGAAALLLNVGARWQVSPRWALEAGFIEDIRVETAPDVTFQASLRFTP
;
A
#
# COMPACT_ATOMS: atom_id res chain seq x y z
N MET A 1 -62.28 -30.40 25.33
CA MET A 1 -62.49 -29.51 24.17
C MET A 1 -61.82 -28.19 24.47
N VAL A 2 -61.07 -27.73 23.47
CA VAL A 2 -60.04 -26.68 23.37
C VAL A 2 -60.15 -25.48 24.33
N ASN A 3 -59.05 -25.20 25.02
CA ASN A 3 -58.80 -24.01 25.82
C ASN A 3 -57.97 -23.04 24.96
N GLU A 4 -58.59 -22.02 24.36
CA GLU A 4 -57.87 -20.98 23.61
C GLU A 4 -57.45 -19.84 24.55
N GLY A 5 -56.15 -19.66 24.73
CA GLY A 5 -55.57 -18.57 25.51
C GLY A 5 -55.75 -17.19 24.85
N PRO A 6 -55.61 -16.10 25.61
CA PRO A 6 -55.87 -14.75 25.12
C PRO A 6 -54.84 -14.28 24.08
N ARG A 7 -55.34 -13.75 22.96
CA ARG A 7 -54.54 -13.14 21.88
C ARG A 7 -53.94 -11.80 22.35
N VAL A 8 -52.61 -11.75 22.46
CA VAL A 8 -51.86 -10.51 22.71
C VAL A 8 -51.75 -9.72 21.40
N ARG A 9 -52.38 -8.54 21.35
CA ARG A 9 -52.14 -7.53 20.29
C ARG A 9 -50.82 -6.84 20.59
N VAL A 10 -49.80 -7.07 19.77
CA VAL A 10 -48.58 -6.25 19.74
C VAL A 10 -48.84 -5.06 18.83
N THR A 11 -49.07 -3.89 19.42
CA THR A 11 -49.07 -2.58 18.75
C THR A 11 -47.63 -2.17 18.43
N VAL A 12 -47.33 -2.02 17.14
CA VAL A 12 -46.07 -1.46 16.62
C VAL A 12 -46.12 0.07 16.74
N PRO A 13 -45.14 0.75 17.37
CA PRO A 13 -45.09 2.20 17.37
C PRO A 13 -44.63 2.76 16.00
N PRO A 14 -45.02 3.99 15.64
CA PRO A 14 -44.84 4.54 14.31
C PRO A 14 -43.37 4.89 14.00
N ARG A 15 -43.07 4.83 12.69
CA ARG A 15 -41.78 5.12 12.05
C ARG A 15 -41.28 6.53 12.42
N LEU A 16 -40.06 6.61 12.97
CA LEU A 16 -39.30 7.86 13.08
C LEU A 16 -38.87 8.31 11.68
N SER A 17 -39.21 9.56 11.33
CA SER A 17 -38.99 10.16 10.02
C SER A 17 -37.61 10.81 9.91
N ILE A 18 -36.99 10.66 8.74
CA ILE A 18 -35.62 11.07 8.35
C ILE A 18 -35.51 12.60 8.14
N ARG A 19 -35.97 13.41 9.10
CA ARG A 19 -35.90 14.88 8.98
C ARG A 19 -35.65 15.54 10.33
N GLN A 20 -34.47 15.30 10.92
CA GLN A 20 -33.93 16.09 12.05
C GLN A 20 -32.46 15.71 12.32
N PHE A 21 -31.56 15.97 11.37
CA PHE A 21 -30.11 16.01 11.61
C PHE A 21 -29.46 17.05 10.69
N ILE A 22 -30.00 18.27 10.71
CA ILE A 22 -29.34 19.46 10.19
C ILE A 22 -29.16 20.40 11.38
N GLY A 23 -27.90 20.78 11.65
CA GLY A 23 -27.62 21.94 12.48
C GLY A 23 -26.55 21.69 13.55
N CYS A 24 -25.29 21.52 13.12
CA CYS A 24 -24.10 22.01 13.86
C CYS A 24 -22.77 21.78 13.11
N GLY A 25 -22.73 21.06 11.98
CA GLY A 25 -21.46 20.79 11.25
C GLY A 25 -21.08 21.77 10.13
N LEU A 26 -21.91 22.75 9.77
CA LEU A 26 -21.83 23.43 8.46
C LEU A 26 -21.41 24.91 8.51
N LEU A 27 -20.84 25.40 9.60
CA LEU A 27 -20.56 26.85 9.76
C LEU A 27 -19.18 27.18 10.35
N VAL A 28 -18.15 26.39 10.00
CA VAL A 28 -16.74 26.77 10.21
C VAL A 28 -15.88 26.66 8.93
N LEU A 29 -16.38 26.07 7.84
CA LEU A 29 -15.53 25.74 6.68
C LEU A 29 -15.62 26.71 5.50
N SER A 30 -15.82 27.99 5.77
CA SER A 30 -15.84 29.03 4.74
C SER A 30 -15.01 30.22 5.16
N LEU A 31 -13.73 30.01 5.44
CA LEU A 31 -12.76 31.10 5.55
C LEU A 31 -11.37 30.65 5.08
N LEU A 32 -10.96 31.31 3.99
CA LEU A 32 -9.60 31.72 3.59
C LEU A 32 -8.85 30.87 2.54
N LEU A 33 -9.06 31.33 1.29
CA LEU A 33 -8.07 31.80 0.31
C LEU A 33 -6.96 30.81 -0.10
N GLY A 34 -7.00 30.46 -1.38
CA GLY A 34 -6.15 29.43 -1.97
C GLY A 34 -4.68 29.80 -2.16
N ASN A 35 -3.90 28.78 -2.53
CA ASN A 35 -2.86 28.88 -3.55
C ASN A 35 -2.42 27.48 -4.00
N ALA A 36 -1.96 27.43 -5.26
CA ALA A 36 -1.22 26.39 -5.96
C ALA A 36 -1.54 24.92 -5.62
N ALA A 37 -1.91 24.15 -6.65
CA ALA A 37 -1.84 22.71 -6.57
C ALA A 37 -0.39 22.32 -6.22
N ARG A 38 -0.14 21.94 -4.96
CA ARG A 38 1.16 21.40 -4.54
C ARG A 38 1.48 20.21 -5.46
N ALA A 39 2.77 20.00 -5.76
CA ALA A 39 3.20 18.84 -6.52
C ALA A 39 2.52 17.59 -5.96
N VAL A 40 1.81 16.86 -6.81
CA VAL A 40 1.02 15.71 -6.39
C VAL A 40 1.98 14.62 -5.94
N GLU A 41 1.96 14.36 -4.64
CA GLU A 41 2.55 13.18 -4.04
C GLU A 41 1.72 11.95 -4.46
N PRO A 42 2.31 10.90 -5.04
CA PRO A 42 1.67 9.61 -5.29
C PRO A 42 1.07 8.98 -4.02
N LEU A 43 0.21 7.98 -4.20
CA LEU A 43 -0.23 7.11 -3.11
C LEU A 43 0.94 6.23 -2.64
N TYR A 44 0.95 5.91 -1.34
CA TYR A 44 1.94 5.00 -0.76
C TYR A 44 1.59 3.55 -1.08
N GLY A 45 1.77 3.14 -2.34
CA GLY A 45 1.55 1.77 -2.79
C GLY A 45 2.74 0.86 -2.51
N LYS A 46 2.52 -0.31 -1.93
CA LYS A 46 3.49 -1.41 -1.84
C LYS A 46 2.82 -2.75 -2.11
N ASN A 47 3.54 -3.66 -2.78
CA ASN A 47 3.11 -5.05 -2.88
C ASN A 47 3.33 -5.74 -1.52
N LEU A 48 2.26 -6.10 -0.83
CA LEU A 48 2.31 -6.72 0.49
C LEU A 48 2.27 -8.26 0.46
N THR A 49 2.32 -8.90 -0.73
CA THR A 49 2.42 -10.36 -0.80
C THR A 49 3.64 -10.82 0.03
N PRO A 50 3.54 -11.90 0.84
CA PRO A 50 4.59 -12.26 1.80
C PRO A 50 5.99 -12.44 1.20
N VAL A 51 6.10 -12.83 -0.07
CA VAL A 51 7.39 -12.93 -0.76
C VAL A 51 7.85 -11.59 -1.33
N ALA A 52 6.98 -10.89 -2.07
CA ALA A 52 7.31 -9.61 -2.69
C ALA A 52 7.63 -8.50 -1.67
N GLY A 53 6.94 -8.52 -0.52
CA GLY A 53 7.13 -7.57 0.57
C GLY A 53 8.48 -7.67 1.29
N LEU A 54 9.25 -8.73 1.06
CA LEU A 54 10.61 -8.89 1.59
C LEU A 54 11.63 -8.03 0.83
N PHE A 55 11.33 -7.61 -0.40
CA PHE A 55 12.25 -6.81 -1.22
C PHE A 55 12.08 -5.31 -0.96
N GLY A 56 13.19 -4.59 -0.94
CA GLY A 56 13.26 -3.14 -0.67
C GLY A 56 12.78 -2.24 -1.80
N ILE A 57 11.79 -2.66 -2.58
CA ILE A 57 11.24 -1.85 -3.68
C ILE A 57 10.57 -0.61 -3.07
N PRO A 58 10.99 0.62 -3.45
CA PRO A 58 10.44 1.83 -2.86
C PRO A 58 9.02 2.09 -3.38
N SER A 59 8.16 2.62 -2.51
CA SER A 59 6.85 3.13 -2.95
C SER A 59 7.02 4.30 -3.91
N ALA A 60 6.00 4.54 -4.74
CA ALA A 60 5.93 5.76 -5.52
C ALA A 60 5.94 6.99 -4.60
N ARG A 61 6.64 8.04 -5.04
CA ARG A 61 6.64 9.35 -4.37
C ARG A 61 6.90 10.48 -5.36
N SER A 62 6.68 11.71 -4.91
CA SER A 62 6.85 12.93 -5.67
C SER A 62 8.30 13.11 -6.08
N ALA A 63 8.53 13.53 -7.32
CA ALA A 63 9.84 13.95 -7.78
C ALA A 63 10.30 15.26 -7.11
N ALA A 64 9.35 16.09 -6.66
CA ALA A 64 9.63 17.32 -5.93
C ALA A 64 10.25 17.02 -4.56
N LEU A 65 11.35 17.70 -4.27
CA LEU A 65 12.05 17.61 -2.99
C LEU A 65 11.68 18.79 -2.08
N LEU A 66 11.89 18.63 -0.78
CA LEU A 66 11.73 19.70 0.20
C LEU A 66 12.77 20.83 -0.01
N SER A 67 12.42 22.03 0.44
CA SER A 67 13.36 23.16 0.47
C SER A 67 14.41 22.96 1.57
N THR A 68 15.59 23.57 1.45
CA THR A 68 16.65 23.39 2.45
C THR A 68 16.19 23.79 3.86
N GLY A 69 16.42 22.90 4.83
CA GLY A 69 16.00 23.05 6.23
C GLY A 69 14.59 22.53 6.52
N GLU A 70 13.80 22.19 5.50
CA GLU A 70 12.46 21.65 5.67
C GLU A 70 12.45 20.16 5.99
N VAL A 71 11.43 19.77 6.76
CA VAL A 71 11.19 18.39 7.19
C VAL A 71 9.76 17.99 6.87
N ALA A 72 9.58 16.79 6.34
CA ALA A 72 8.26 16.15 6.21
C ALA A 72 8.21 14.85 7.00
N PHE A 73 7.01 14.51 7.45
CA PHE A 73 6.71 13.26 8.13
C PHE A 73 5.46 12.64 7.53
N ALA A 74 5.42 11.32 7.44
CA ALA A 74 4.20 10.62 7.11
C ALA A 74 4.06 9.31 7.88
N ALA A 75 2.82 8.93 8.14
CA ALA A 75 2.46 7.62 8.65
C ALA A 75 1.55 6.94 7.62
N HIS A 76 1.91 5.73 7.22
CA HIS A 76 1.20 4.93 6.23
C HIS A 76 0.70 3.65 6.86
N GLY A 77 -0.61 3.47 6.92
CA GLY A 77 -1.24 2.21 7.28
C GLY A 77 -1.69 1.47 6.02
N ALA A 78 -1.40 0.19 5.93
CA ALA A 78 -1.89 -0.68 4.88
C ALA A 78 -2.30 -2.03 5.47
N LEU A 79 -3.32 -2.62 4.88
CA LEU A 79 -3.90 -3.88 5.31
C LEU A 79 -4.23 -4.73 4.09
N ALA A 80 -3.62 -5.91 4.01
CA ALA A 80 -3.77 -6.86 2.91
C ALA A 80 -4.31 -8.19 3.42
N SER A 81 -5.26 -8.77 2.69
CA SER A 81 -5.71 -10.15 2.84
C SER A 81 -5.10 -10.99 1.71
N HIS A 82 -4.63 -12.19 2.04
CA HIS A 82 -4.02 -13.12 1.09
C HIS A 82 -4.85 -14.39 1.02
N ALA A 83 -5.16 -14.84 -0.20
CA ALA A 83 -5.82 -16.12 -0.45
C ALA A 83 -5.29 -16.74 -1.76
N VAL A 84 -3.98 -16.95 -1.83
CA VAL A 84 -3.31 -17.49 -3.03
C VAL A 84 -2.94 -18.95 -2.80
N PHE A 85 -3.46 -19.85 -3.64
CA PHE A 85 -3.17 -21.29 -3.59
C PHE A 85 -2.83 -21.77 -4.99
N ASP A 86 -1.58 -22.17 -5.22
CA ASP A 86 -1.13 -22.61 -6.53
C ASP A 86 -0.08 -23.73 -6.39
N ALA A 87 0.02 -24.61 -7.38
CA ALA A 87 0.99 -25.69 -7.40
C ALA A 87 1.28 -26.16 -8.83
N SER A 88 2.53 -26.56 -9.05
CA SER A 88 2.98 -27.26 -10.25
C SER A 88 3.54 -28.64 -9.89
N ALA A 89 4.17 -29.32 -10.84
CA ALA A 89 4.84 -30.60 -10.59
C ALA A 89 6.05 -30.48 -9.64
N PHE A 90 6.62 -29.28 -9.49
CA PHE A 90 7.91 -29.07 -8.80
C PHE A 90 7.88 -28.04 -7.68
N GLU A 91 6.78 -27.30 -7.55
CA GLU A 91 6.63 -26.27 -6.53
C GLU A 91 5.19 -26.12 -6.06
N ALA A 92 5.02 -25.63 -4.83
CA ALA A 92 3.73 -25.37 -4.22
C ALA A 92 3.76 -24.05 -3.44
N LEU A 93 2.67 -23.30 -3.57
CA LEU A 93 2.44 -22.03 -2.90
C LEU A 93 1.10 -22.07 -2.17
N ARG A 94 1.14 -21.58 -0.93
CA ARG A 94 -0.04 -21.27 -0.14
C ARG A 94 0.23 -19.97 0.60
N LEU A 95 -0.57 -18.95 0.34
CA LEU A 95 -0.53 -17.67 1.04
C LEU A 95 -1.93 -17.41 1.58
N ASP A 96 -2.13 -17.79 2.83
CA ASP A 96 -3.40 -17.66 3.56
C ASP A 96 -3.16 -16.84 4.83
N GLY A 97 -3.92 -15.76 5.01
CA GLY A 97 -3.84 -14.87 6.18
C GLY A 97 -3.83 -13.39 5.83
N GLU A 98 -3.48 -12.56 6.80
CA GLU A 98 -3.46 -11.10 6.70
C GLU A 98 -2.05 -10.54 6.93
N THR A 99 -1.76 -9.40 6.30
CA THR A 99 -0.57 -8.59 6.57
C THR A 99 -0.97 -7.15 6.80
N HIS A 100 -0.62 -6.64 7.97
CA HIS A 100 -0.79 -5.23 8.31
C HIS A 100 0.58 -4.56 8.30
N ARG A 101 0.66 -3.37 7.72
CA ARG A 101 1.89 -2.57 7.68
C ARG A 101 1.59 -1.17 8.19
N LEU A 102 2.35 -0.72 9.18
CA LEU A 102 2.46 0.68 9.56
C LEU A 102 3.87 1.17 9.23
N ALA A 103 4.02 2.10 8.30
CA ALA A 103 5.32 2.69 7.96
C ALA A 103 5.38 4.15 8.38
N LEU A 104 6.44 4.51 9.11
CA LEU A 104 6.77 5.89 9.43
C LEU A 104 7.84 6.38 8.46
N GLU A 105 7.53 7.44 7.72
CA GLU A 105 8.46 8.11 6.81
C GLU A 105 8.92 9.44 7.42
N TRP A 106 10.22 9.68 7.33
CA TRP A 106 10.84 10.98 7.63
C TRP A 106 11.67 11.44 6.44
N ARG A 107 11.52 12.72 6.08
CA ARG A 107 12.29 13.37 4.99
C ARG A 107 12.88 14.67 5.49
N TYR A 108 14.15 14.92 5.13
CA TYR A 108 14.86 16.15 5.49
C TYR A 108 15.73 16.65 4.34
N ALA A 109 15.49 17.88 3.91
CA ALA A 109 16.30 18.54 2.90
C ALA A 109 17.48 19.28 3.55
N PHE A 110 18.62 18.59 3.65
CA PHE A 110 19.79 19.11 4.37
C PHE A 110 20.65 20.08 3.54
N ALA A 111 20.47 20.13 2.21
CA ALA A 111 21.18 21.04 1.31
C ALA A 111 20.32 21.38 0.09
N PRO A 112 20.64 22.43 -0.69
CA PRO A 112 19.84 22.79 -1.87
C PRO A 112 19.72 21.64 -2.86
N GLY A 113 18.48 21.18 -3.09
CA GLY A 113 18.14 20.06 -3.97
C GLY A 113 18.63 18.69 -3.50
N TRP A 114 18.96 18.52 -2.21
CA TRP A 114 19.30 17.22 -1.63
C TRP A 114 18.35 16.90 -0.49
N GLU A 115 17.82 15.68 -0.48
CA GLU A 115 16.89 15.22 0.53
C GLU A 115 17.28 13.82 1.01
N PHE A 116 17.38 13.65 2.32
CA PHE A 116 17.49 12.35 2.96
C PHE A 116 16.09 11.84 3.33
N GLN A 117 15.84 10.55 3.14
CA GLN A 117 14.61 9.86 3.49
C GLN A 117 14.93 8.63 4.34
N MET A 118 14.11 8.39 5.36
CA MET A 118 14.11 7.18 6.16
C MET A 118 12.68 6.64 6.26
N GLU A 119 12.52 5.33 6.08
CA GLU A 119 11.28 4.60 6.32
C GLU A 119 11.52 3.53 7.39
N LEU A 120 10.71 3.53 8.44
CA LEU A 120 10.67 2.51 9.48
C LEU A 120 9.31 1.81 9.45
N PRO A 121 9.23 0.56 8.96
CA PRO A 121 8.00 -0.21 8.99
C PRO A 121 7.83 -1.01 10.28
N TRP A 122 6.58 -1.20 10.67
CA TRP A 122 6.10 -2.20 11.60
C TRP A 122 5.15 -3.12 10.84
N LEU A 123 5.36 -4.42 10.96
CA LEU A 123 4.58 -5.46 10.29
C LEU A 123 3.83 -6.31 11.31
N SER A 124 2.70 -6.86 10.89
CA SER A 124 1.96 -7.89 11.61
C SER A 124 1.42 -8.89 10.60
N HIS A 125 1.72 -10.17 10.83
CA HIS A 125 1.16 -11.30 10.10
C HIS A 125 0.25 -12.08 11.03
N SER A 126 -0.97 -12.37 10.60
CA SER A 126 -1.96 -13.07 11.41
C SER A 126 -2.93 -13.86 10.55
N GLY A 127 -3.66 -14.82 11.13
CA GLY A 127 -4.63 -15.61 10.36
C GLY A 127 -5.86 -14.82 9.94
N GLY A 128 -6.19 -13.75 10.68
CA GLY A 128 -7.12 -12.71 10.27
C GLY A 128 -8.22 -12.37 11.28
N SER A 129 -8.96 -11.31 10.95
CA SER A 129 -10.24 -10.89 11.56
C SER A 129 -11.15 -10.15 10.54
N LEU A 130 -10.65 -9.88 9.33
CA LEU A 130 -11.36 -9.21 8.24
C LEU A 130 -12.13 -10.14 7.32
N ASP A 131 -11.99 -11.45 7.47
CA ASP A 131 -12.80 -12.43 6.73
C ASP A 131 -14.29 -12.06 6.78
N ALA A 132 -14.80 -11.68 7.95
CA ALA A 132 -16.19 -11.26 8.11
C ALA A 132 -16.55 -9.94 7.38
N LEU A 133 -15.59 -9.01 7.23
CA LEU A 133 -15.81 -7.74 6.54
C LEU A 133 -15.73 -7.91 5.02
N ILE A 134 -14.83 -8.77 4.54
CA ILE A 134 -14.66 -9.12 3.12
C ILE A 134 -15.85 -9.96 2.64
N ASP A 135 -16.28 -10.98 3.40
CA ASP A 135 -17.53 -11.73 3.13
C ASP A 135 -18.74 -10.78 3.04
N GLY A 136 -18.79 -9.79 3.92
CA GLY A 136 -19.82 -8.76 3.94
C GLY A 136 -19.82 -7.87 2.68
N TRP A 137 -18.65 -7.53 2.16
CA TRP A 137 -18.50 -6.80 0.91
C TRP A 137 -18.87 -7.66 -0.31
N HIS A 138 -18.35 -8.89 -0.41
CA HIS A 138 -18.65 -9.81 -1.50
C HIS A 138 -20.15 -10.15 -1.57
N SER A 139 -20.78 -10.41 -0.42
CA SER A 139 -22.23 -10.65 -0.37
C SER A 139 -23.06 -9.42 -0.74
N LEU A 140 -22.60 -8.21 -0.40
CA LEU A 140 -23.27 -6.97 -0.78
C LEU A 140 -23.26 -6.74 -2.31
N TRP A 141 -22.18 -7.13 -2.99
CA TRP A 141 -22.01 -6.89 -4.43
C TRP A 141 -22.21 -8.13 -5.32
N GLY A 142 -22.45 -9.30 -4.73
CA GLY A 142 -22.65 -10.56 -5.45
C GLY A 142 -21.39 -11.07 -6.14
N MET A 143 -20.21 -10.77 -5.60
CA MET A 143 -18.91 -11.15 -6.16
C MET A 143 -18.56 -12.61 -5.79
N PRO A 144 -17.92 -13.39 -6.67
CA PRO A 144 -17.42 -14.73 -6.35
C PRO A 144 -16.27 -14.66 -5.35
N ASP A 145 -16.26 -15.55 -4.36
CA ASP A 145 -15.35 -15.51 -3.21
C ASP A 145 -13.98 -16.19 -3.42
N GLY A 146 -13.59 -16.41 -4.69
CA GLY A 146 -12.26 -16.91 -5.08
C GLY A 146 -11.87 -18.31 -4.55
N GLY A 147 -12.76 -19.03 -3.87
CA GLY A 147 -12.46 -20.32 -3.24
C GLY A 147 -12.16 -20.24 -1.73
N ARG A 148 -12.30 -19.07 -1.09
CA ARG A 148 -12.08 -18.87 0.36
C ARG A 148 -13.03 -19.70 1.24
N ASP A 149 -14.24 -19.99 0.79
CA ASP A 149 -15.19 -20.91 1.45
C ASP A 149 -14.67 -22.35 1.63
N ALA A 150 -13.60 -22.75 0.92
CA ALA A 150 -13.07 -24.13 0.94
C ALA A 150 -11.94 -24.34 1.98
N VAL A 151 -11.52 -23.31 2.72
CA VAL A 151 -10.47 -23.39 3.75
C VAL A 151 -10.98 -22.93 5.12
N PRO A 152 -10.47 -23.48 6.24
CA PRO A 152 -10.81 -22.96 7.56
C PRO A 152 -10.38 -21.49 7.72
N ARG A 153 -11.28 -20.68 8.27
CA ARG A 153 -11.10 -19.24 8.51
C ARG A 153 -10.01 -18.96 9.56
N ASP A 154 -9.53 -17.71 9.56
CA ASP A 154 -8.58 -17.18 10.55
C ASP A 154 -7.26 -17.99 10.64
N GLN A 155 -6.80 -18.56 9.53
CA GLN A 155 -5.53 -19.31 9.46
C GLN A 155 -4.40 -18.46 8.90
N LEU A 156 -3.23 -18.53 9.54
CA LEU A 156 -1.99 -18.03 8.97
C LEU A 156 -1.21 -19.21 8.40
N ASP A 157 -1.03 -19.22 7.09
CA ASP A 157 -0.22 -20.20 6.40
C ASP A 157 0.42 -19.58 5.17
N PHE A 158 1.57 -18.94 5.37
CA PHE A 158 2.43 -18.50 4.28
C PHE A 158 3.48 -19.57 4.04
N ARG A 159 3.40 -20.26 2.91
CA ARG A 159 4.31 -21.33 2.53
C ARG A 159 4.61 -21.29 1.04
N TYR A 160 5.89 -21.39 0.74
CA TYR A 160 6.37 -21.70 -0.59
C TYR A 160 7.40 -22.82 -0.47
N GLN A 161 7.35 -23.80 -1.37
CA GLN A 161 8.27 -24.93 -1.33
C GLN A 161 8.58 -25.46 -2.73
N THR A 162 9.87 -25.73 -2.94
CA THR A 162 10.43 -26.50 -4.05
C THR A 162 11.39 -27.57 -3.52
N SER A 163 12.09 -28.29 -4.39
CA SER A 163 13.16 -29.21 -3.98
C SER A 163 14.41 -28.51 -3.39
N SER A 164 14.60 -27.22 -3.68
CA SER A 164 15.82 -26.46 -3.35
C SER A 164 15.55 -25.16 -2.59
N ALA A 165 14.28 -24.76 -2.44
CA ALA A 165 13.88 -23.53 -1.79
C ALA A 165 12.64 -23.75 -0.90
N SER A 166 12.56 -23.03 0.21
CA SER A 166 11.41 -23.03 1.10
C SER A 166 11.29 -21.72 1.87
N LEU A 167 10.06 -21.26 2.04
CA LEU A 167 9.66 -20.16 2.92
C LEU A 167 8.45 -20.65 3.73
N SER A 168 8.39 -20.36 5.03
CA SER A 168 7.24 -20.75 5.86
C SER A 168 7.03 -19.81 7.04
N LEU A 169 5.78 -19.40 7.26
CA LEU A 169 5.29 -18.75 8.47
C LEU A 169 3.87 -19.25 8.76
N ARG A 170 3.64 -19.72 10.00
CA ARG A 170 2.33 -20.22 10.44
C ARG A 170 1.88 -19.67 11.78
N ASP A 171 2.82 -19.18 12.57
CA ASP A 171 2.54 -18.51 13.82
C ASP A 171 2.45 -17.00 13.58
N SER A 172 1.49 -16.35 14.23
CA SER A 172 1.34 -14.90 14.11
C SER A 172 2.57 -14.19 14.64
N ALA A 173 3.02 -13.17 13.95
CA ALA A 173 4.20 -12.41 14.31
C ALA A 173 3.97 -10.92 14.10
N SER A 174 4.61 -10.08 14.91
CA SER A 174 4.55 -8.64 14.75
C SER A 174 5.78 -7.96 15.32
N GLY A 175 6.32 -7.00 14.58
CA GLY A 175 7.51 -6.27 15.00
C GLY A 175 7.97 -5.26 13.95
N ALA A 176 9.08 -4.61 14.26
CA ALA A 176 9.76 -3.73 13.32
C ALA A 176 10.28 -4.55 12.12
N GLY A 177 10.09 -3.99 10.92
CA GLY A 177 10.64 -4.58 9.70
C GLY A 177 11.95 -3.95 9.26
N ASP A 178 12.31 -4.22 8.02
CA ASP A 178 13.54 -3.70 7.41
C ASP A 178 13.47 -2.17 7.18
N VAL A 179 14.40 -1.45 7.81
CA VAL A 179 14.55 0.01 7.67
C VAL A 179 15.11 0.34 6.29
N THR A 180 14.52 1.33 5.62
CA THR A 180 15.04 1.83 4.34
C THR A 180 15.56 3.25 4.48
N LEU A 181 16.77 3.50 3.99
CA LEU A 181 17.37 4.82 3.89
C LEU A 181 17.51 5.21 2.42
N ALA A 182 17.26 6.45 2.06
CA ALA A 182 17.47 6.92 0.69
C ALA A 182 17.98 8.37 0.65
N LEU A 183 18.80 8.64 -0.36
CA LEU A 183 19.31 9.96 -0.68
C LEU A 183 18.80 10.36 -2.06
N HIS A 184 18.18 11.52 -2.16
CA HIS A 184 17.61 12.04 -3.40
C HIS A 184 18.26 13.35 -3.80
N ARG A 185 18.37 13.55 -5.12
CA ARG A 185 18.92 14.74 -5.75
C ARG A 185 17.93 15.27 -6.78
N ALA A 186 17.54 16.53 -6.66
CA ALA A 186 16.82 17.24 -7.70
C ALA A 186 17.74 17.40 -8.93
N LEU A 187 17.21 17.03 -10.10
CA LEU A 187 17.87 17.16 -11.40
C LEU A 187 17.24 18.28 -12.21
N VAL A 188 15.90 18.39 -12.14
CA VAL A 188 15.10 19.46 -12.72
C VAL A 188 14.12 19.91 -11.65
N ASP A 189 14.02 21.22 -11.46
CA ASP A 189 13.04 21.85 -10.57
C ASP A 189 12.58 23.14 -11.23
N ASP A 190 11.62 23.01 -12.14
CA ASP A 190 11.01 24.12 -12.85
C ASP A 190 9.52 24.24 -12.51
N SER A 191 8.85 25.23 -13.09
CA SER A 191 7.46 25.55 -12.76
C SER A 191 6.45 24.47 -13.13
N GLU A 192 6.77 23.59 -14.08
CA GLU A 192 5.85 22.55 -14.55
C GLU A 192 6.41 21.14 -14.40
N TRP A 193 7.72 20.97 -14.46
CA TRP A 193 8.44 19.71 -14.36
C TRP A 193 9.33 19.69 -13.13
N GLN A 194 9.26 18.58 -12.41
CA GLN A 194 10.26 18.23 -11.41
C GLN A 194 10.80 16.85 -11.74
N VAL A 195 12.12 16.70 -11.71
CA VAL A 195 12.80 15.43 -11.93
C VAL A 195 13.81 15.23 -10.83
N SER A 196 13.83 14.05 -10.21
CA SER A 196 14.83 13.68 -9.21
C SER A 196 15.38 12.28 -9.43
N ALA A 197 16.61 12.07 -8.97
CA ALA A 197 17.23 10.76 -8.85
C ALA A 197 17.38 10.41 -7.38
N GLY A 198 17.23 9.12 -7.07
CA GLY A 198 17.41 8.59 -5.73
C GLY A 198 18.31 7.35 -5.73
N LEU A 199 19.11 7.22 -4.68
CA LEU A 199 19.78 5.98 -4.30
C LEU A 199 19.27 5.57 -2.93
N GLY A 200 18.89 4.32 -2.76
CA GLY A 200 18.40 3.82 -1.50
C GLY A 200 18.98 2.48 -1.11
N TYR A 201 18.85 2.18 0.18
CA TYR A 201 19.42 1.02 0.82
C TYR A 201 18.43 0.50 1.86
N LYS A 202 18.09 -0.79 1.75
CA LYS A 202 17.28 -1.50 2.72
C LYS A 202 18.22 -2.27 3.65
N LEU A 203 18.10 -2.02 4.94
CA LEU A 203 18.86 -2.71 6.00
C LEU A 203 18.14 -4.00 6.39
N ALA A 204 18.90 -5.03 6.78
CA ALA A 204 18.37 -6.28 7.32
C ALA A 204 18.08 -6.16 8.83
N THR A 205 17.09 -5.34 9.21
CA THR A 205 16.76 -5.06 10.61
C THR A 205 15.57 -5.83 11.15
N GLY A 206 14.68 -6.32 10.27
CA GLY A 206 13.53 -7.13 10.67
C GLY A 206 13.92 -8.59 10.92
N ASP A 207 13.10 -9.30 11.71
CA ASP A 207 13.31 -10.74 11.94
C ASP A 207 12.93 -11.56 10.71
N GLU A 208 13.92 -12.21 10.09
CA GLU A 208 13.76 -13.06 8.91
C GLU A 208 12.95 -14.33 9.16
N ARG A 209 12.95 -14.86 10.40
CA ARG A 209 12.23 -16.09 10.75
C ARG A 209 10.74 -15.86 10.88
N GLU A 210 10.36 -14.63 11.15
CA GLU A 210 8.99 -14.17 11.31
C GLU A 210 8.45 -13.44 10.06
N LEU A 211 9.24 -13.41 8.98
CA LEU A 211 8.96 -12.65 7.75
C LEU A 211 8.77 -11.13 7.96
N LEU A 212 9.26 -10.59 9.08
CA LEU A 212 9.24 -9.15 9.35
C LEU A 212 10.35 -8.41 8.58
N GLY A 213 11.40 -9.12 8.20
CA GLY A 213 12.45 -8.66 7.30
C GLY A 213 12.94 -9.80 6.41
N SER A 214 13.81 -9.50 5.46
CA SER A 214 14.34 -10.53 4.55
C SER A 214 15.66 -11.15 5.00
N GLY A 215 16.25 -10.63 6.09
CA GLY A 215 17.62 -11.00 6.51
C GLY A 215 18.72 -10.54 5.56
N ALA A 216 18.37 -9.78 4.52
CA ALA A 216 19.26 -9.41 3.44
C ALA A 216 19.16 -7.92 3.12
N GLU A 217 20.29 -7.33 2.77
CA GLU A 217 20.39 -5.93 2.42
C GLU A 217 20.16 -5.73 0.92
N ASP A 218 19.36 -4.73 0.57
CA ASP A 218 19.07 -4.38 -0.82
C ASP A 218 19.57 -2.98 -1.14
N ALA A 219 19.92 -2.73 -2.39
CA ALA A 219 20.22 -1.39 -2.88
C ALA A 219 19.39 -1.08 -4.11
N PHE A 220 18.85 0.14 -4.21
CA PHE A 220 18.10 0.58 -5.38
C PHE A 220 18.57 1.93 -5.91
N ALA A 221 18.33 2.13 -7.21
CA ALA A 221 18.40 3.42 -7.87
C ALA A 221 17.06 3.72 -8.55
N VAL A 222 16.66 4.98 -8.56
CA VAL A 222 15.34 5.39 -9.05
C VAL A 222 15.38 6.78 -9.66
N LEU A 223 14.66 6.96 -10.76
CA LEU A 223 14.34 8.25 -11.35
C LEU A 223 12.85 8.53 -11.15
N ARG A 224 12.53 9.79 -10.87
CA ARG A 224 11.15 10.26 -10.69
C ARG A 224 10.90 11.50 -11.50
N ALA A 225 9.68 11.63 -12.01
CA ALA A 225 9.23 12.81 -12.72
C ALA A 225 7.82 13.19 -12.27
N ASN A 226 7.59 14.48 -12.12
CA ASN A 226 6.28 15.08 -11.97
C ASN A 226 6.06 16.07 -13.12
N TRP A 227 4.82 16.16 -13.58
CA TRP A 227 4.38 17.18 -14.51
C TRP A 227 3.08 17.82 -14.01
N ALA A 228 3.13 19.11 -13.74
CA ALA A 228 2.04 19.90 -13.18
C ALA A 228 1.93 21.24 -13.94
N PRO A 229 1.20 21.28 -15.07
CA PRO A 229 1.05 22.50 -15.86
C PRO A 229 0.42 23.64 -15.07
N ALA A 230 0.86 24.87 -15.34
CA ALA A 230 0.32 26.04 -14.68
C ALA A 230 -1.20 26.16 -14.90
N GLY A 231 -1.96 26.29 -13.81
CA GLY A 231 -3.42 26.43 -13.85
C GLY A 231 -4.19 25.12 -14.14
N SER A 232 -3.51 23.99 -14.30
CA SER A 232 -4.15 22.69 -14.48
C SER A 232 -4.72 22.15 -13.15
N ARG A 233 -5.84 21.43 -13.25
CA ARG A 233 -6.37 20.60 -12.15
C ARG A 233 -5.79 19.20 -12.15
N GLY A 234 -5.18 18.79 -13.27
CA GLY A 234 -4.54 17.50 -13.47
C GLY A 234 -3.02 17.59 -13.36
N GLN A 235 -2.41 16.62 -12.71
CA GLN A 235 -0.96 16.44 -12.63
C GLN A 235 -0.63 14.99 -12.95
N LEU A 236 0.53 14.76 -13.55
CA LEU A 236 1.07 13.42 -13.79
C LEU A 236 2.32 13.22 -12.95
N PHE A 237 2.55 11.97 -12.58
CA PHE A 237 3.76 11.56 -11.89
C PHE A 237 4.19 10.19 -12.38
N GLY A 238 5.47 9.88 -12.22
CA GLY A 238 5.98 8.56 -12.50
C GLY A 238 7.35 8.32 -11.88
N GLN A 239 7.69 7.05 -11.78
CA GLN A 239 9.00 6.59 -11.37
C GLN A 239 9.42 5.36 -12.16
N ALA A 240 10.72 5.17 -12.30
CA ALA A 240 11.31 3.93 -12.79
C ALA A 240 12.64 3.72 -12.09
N GLY A 241 12.94 2.46 -11.79
CA GLY A 241 14.14 2.14 -11.05
C GLY A 241 14.50 0.67 -11.11
N TYR A 242 15.58 0.38 -10.41
CA TYR A 242 16.19 -0.91 -10.34
C TYR A 242 16.64 -1.18 -8.92
N LEU A 243 16.42 -2.39 -8.44
CA LEU A 243 16.83 -2.90 -7.16
C LEU A 243 17.72 -4.11 -7.37
N ARG A 244 18.91 -4.07 -6.77
CA ARG A 244 19.76 -5.24 -6.56
C ARG A 244 19.44 -5.82 -5.19
N ALA A 245 18.84 -7.00 -5.16
CA ALA A 245 18.48 -7.66 -3.92
C ALA A 245 19.66 -8.42 -3.30
N GLY A 246 19.68 -8.45 -1.97
CA GLY A 246 20.46 -9.40 -1.19
C GLY A 246 19.97 -10.84 -1.39
N GLN A 247 20.52 -11.80 -0.66
CA GLN A 247 20.11 -13.20 -0.74
C GLN A 247 19.28 -13.58 0.49
N ILE A 248 18.03 -13.96 0.27
CA ILE A 248 17.10 -14.39 1.31
C ILE A 248 17.36 -15.85 1.66
N ALA A 249 17.56 -16.13 2.94
CA ALA A 249 17.75 -17.50 3.42
C ALA A 249 16.53 -18.38 3.07
N GLY A 250 16.78 -19.54 2.47
CA GLY A 250 15.74 -20.47 2.05
C GLY A 250 15.21 -20.24 0.63
N LEU A 251 15.47 -19.09 -0.01
CA LEU A 251 15.01 -18.81 -1.37
C LEU A 251 16.16 -18.70 -2.40
N GLN A 252 17.42 -18.80 -1.96
CA GLN A 252 18.59 -18.43 -2.79
C GLN A 252 18.66 -19.14 -4.14
N ALA A 253 18.15 -20.38 -4.23
CA ALA A 253 18.21 -21.19 -5.46
C ALA A 253 17.27 -20.70 -6.56
N VAL A 254 16.21 -19.97 -6.21
CA VAL A 254 15.16 -19.52 -7.13
C VAL A 254 14.94 -18.00 -7.09
N GLN A 255 15.58 -17.28 -6.18
CA GLN A 255 15.37 -15.85 -6.00
C GLN A 255 15.92 -15.02 -7.17
N GLU A 256 15.10 -14.12 -7.70
CA GLU A 256 15.57 -13.06 -8.58
C GLU A 256 16.28 -11.97 -7.76
N ARG A 257 17.42 -11.51 -8.27
CA ARG A 257 18.25 -10.50 -7.59
C ARG A 257 18.29 -9.16 -8.28
N ASP A 258 17.78 -9.11 -9.49
CA ASP A 258 17.90 -8.00 -10.42
C ASP A 258 16.49 -7.55 -10.80
N LEU A 259 15.91 -6.70 -9.96
CA LEU A 259 14.50 -6.37 -10.00
C LEU A 259 14.30 -4.95 -10.54
N TRP A 260 13.64 -4.82 -11.69
CA TRP A 260 13.13 -3.53 -12.14
C TRP A 260 11.77 -3.23 -11.49
N PHE A 261 11.49 -1.94 -11.33
CA PHE A 261 10.17 -1.43 -10.94
C PHE A 261 9.88 -0.12 -11.68
N ALA A 262 8.60 0.14 -11.93
CA ALA A 262 8.13 1.36 -12.57
C ALA A 262 6.71 1.69 -12.09
N GLY A 263 6.35 2.97 -12.16
CA GLY A 263 4.99 3.40 -11.82
C GLY A 263 4.64 4.69 -12.54
N VAL A 264 3.38 4.84 -12.90
CA VAL A 264 2.84 6.07 -13.50
C VAL A 264 1.47 6.35 -12.92
N GLY A 265 1.14 7.62 -12.75
CA GLY A 265 -0.16 8.00 -12.22
C GLY A 265 -0.53 9.44 -12.48
N ALA A 266 -1.74 9.75 -12.06
CA ALA A 266 -2.34 11.06 -12.20
C ALA A 266 -3.03 11.48 -10.90
N GLY A 267 -2.94 12.78 -10.60
CA GLY A 267 -3.75 13.45 -9.61
C GLY A 267 -4.75 14.40 -10.27
N TRP A 268 -5.99 14.41 -9.79
CA TRP A 268 -7.03 15.32 -10.26
C TRP A 268 -7.66 16.07 -9.10
N ALA A 269 -7.39 17.38 -9.01
CA ALA A 269 -7.96 18.26 -7.99
C ALA A 269 -9.45 18.50 -8.26
N VAL A 270 -10.34 17.67 -7.70
CA VAL A 270 -11.81 17.78 -7.83
C VAL A 270 -12.40 18.89 -6.96
N HIS A 271 -11.68 19.30 -5.92
CA HIS A 271 -12.04 20.42 -5.05
C HIS A 271 -10.76 21.10 -4.51
N GLU A 272 -10.88 22.26 -3.86
CA GLU A 272 -9.74 23.01 -3.30
C GLU A 272 -8.95 22.21 -2.26
N ARG A 273 -9.59 21.23 -1.61
CA ARG A 273 -8.99 20.37 -0.59
C ARG A 273 -9.00 18.89 -0.96
N VAL A 274 -9.52 18.53 -2.13
CA VAL A 274 -9.70 17.11 -2.49
C VAL A 274 -9.05 16.82 -3.83
N THR A 275 -8.11 15.88 -3.83
CA THR A 275 -7.46 15.36 -5.03
C THR A 275 -7.75 13.88 -5.14
N LEU A 276 -8.26 13.45 -6.29
CA LEU A 276 -8.37 12.03 -6.63
C LEU A 276 -7.04 11.57 -7.23
N LEU A 277 -6.61 10.37 -6.89
CA LEU A 277 -5.34 9.78 -7.30
C LEU A 277 -5.60 8.42 -7.93
N ALA A 278 -4.99 8.18 -9.08
CA ALA A 278 -4.97 6.87 -9.72
C ALA A 278 -3.57 6.63 -10.27
N GLN A 279 -3.00 5.46 -9.99
CA GLN A 279 -1.68 5.07 -10.49
C GLN A 279 -1.61 3.57 -10.73
N ILE A 280 -0.70 3.20 -11.62
CA ILE A 280 -0.35 1.82 -11.92
C ILE A 280 1.12 1.65 -11.57
N ASP A 281 1.41 0.68 -10.71
CA ASP A 281 2.77 0.30 -10.33
C ASP A 281 3.06 -1.11 -10.87
N ALA A 282 4.26 -1.31 -11.40
CA ALA A 282 4.72 -2.56 -11.97
C ALA A 282 6.08 -2.92 -11.39
N GLN A 283 6.30 -4.20 -11.13
CA GLN A 283 7.57 -4.70 -10.63
C GLN A 283 7.88 -6.10 -11.15
N SER A 284 9.18 -6.42 -11.18
CA SER A 284 9.68 -7.75 -11.53
C SER A 284 9.11 -8.85 -10.66
N ALA A 285 9.09 -10.07 -11.21
CA ALA A 285 8.85 -11.28 -10.44
C ALA A 285 9.91 -11.43 -9.34
N PRO A 286 9.54 -11.77 -8.09
CA PRO A 286 10.50 -11.97 -7.02
C PRO A 286 11.33 -13.25 -7.20
N LEU A 287 10.80 -14.28 -7.86
CA LEU A 287 11.43 -15.60 -8.00
C LEU A 287 11.38 -16.10 -9.45
N GLN A 288 12.24 -17.05 -9.78
CA GLN A 288 12.15 -17.92 -10.94
C GLN A 288 11.18 -19.06 -10.61
N SER A 289 9.94 -18.92 -11.07
CA SER A 289 8.83 -19.78 -10.71
C SER A 289 7.88 -19.95 -11.90
N GLU A 290 7.25 -21.11 -12.02
CA GLU A 290 6.12 -21.37 -12.92
C GLU A 290 4.82 -20.81 -12.35
N LEU A 291 4.71 -20.70 -11.02
CA LEU A 291 3.55 -20.11 -10.34
C LEU A 291 3.48 -18.60 -10.64
N THR A 292 2.32 -18.14 -11.13
CA THR A 292 2.13 -16.76 -11.58
C THR A 292 2.41 -15.74 -10.46
N ALA A 293 2.01 -16.06 -9.24
CA ALA A 293 2.19 -15.21 -8.06
C ALA A 293 3.65 -14.88 -7.71
N LEU A 294 4.61 -15.69 -8.16
CA LEU A 294 6.02 -15.57 -7.81
C LEU A 294 6.93 -15.39 -9.02
N GLY A 295 6.53 -15.95 -10.17
CA GLY A 295 7.30 -15.99 -11.41
C GLY A 295 6.93 -14.94 -12.44
N ALA A 296 5.87 -14.18 -12.19
CA ALA A 296 5.36 -13.19 -13.12
C ALA A 296 5.52 -11.76 -12.57
N ALA A 297 5.82 -10.81 -13.46
CA ALA A 297 5.80 -9.39 -13.09
C ALA A 297 4.41 -8.98 -12.58
N ALA A 298 4.40 -8.26 -11.46
CA ALA A 298 3.18 -7.77 -10.82
C ALA A 298 2.75 -6.43 -11.41
N LEU A 299 1.44 -6.21 -11.47
CA LEU A 299 0.83 -4.96 -11.93
C LEU A 299 -0.28 -4.55 -10.96
N LEU A 300 -0.08 -3.44 -10.27
CA LEU A 300 -0.92 -2.96 -9.17
C LEU A 300 -1.66 -1.70 -9.60
N LEU A 301 -2.98 -1.70 -9.49
CA LEU A 301 -3.80 -0.49 -9.59
C LEU A 301 -3.95 0.09 -8.20
N ASN A 302 -3.54 1.34 -7.99
CA ASN A 302 -3.82 2.07 -6.77
C ASN A 302 -4.78 3.21 -7.09
N VAL A 303 -5.88 3.28 -6.34
CA VAL A 303 -6.87 4.36 -6.44
C VAL A 303 -7.16 4.91 -5.05
N GLY A 304 -7.26 6.23 -4.94
CA GLY A 304 -7.52 6.87 -3.67
C GLY A 304 -7.87 8.34 -3.77
N ALA A 305 -8.09 8.94 -2.62
CA ALA A 305 -8.33 10.36 -2.47
C ALA A 305 -7.44 10.94 -1.38
N ARG A 306 -6.98 12.16 -1.60
CA ARG A 306 -6.27 13.00 -0.64
C ARG A 306 -7.16 14.14 -0.21
N TRP A 307 -7.33 14.32 1.10
CA TRP A 307 -8.01 15.43 1.74
C TRP A 307 -7.00 16.32 2.46
N GLN A 308 -6.89 17.58 2.01
CA GLN A 308 -6.08 18.59 2.67
C GLN A 308 -6.83 19.14 3.88
N VAL A 309 -6.46 18.67 5.08
CA VAL A 309 -7.12 19.04 6.35
C VAL A 309 -6.70 20.43 6.80
N SER A 310 -5.44 20.79 6.57
CA SER A 310 -4.87 22.12 6.77
C SER A 310 -3.78 22.36 5.74
N PRO A 311 -3.20 23.57 5.58
CA PRO A 311 -2.14 23.80 4.60
C PRO A 311 -0.97 22.82 4.72
N ARG A 312 -0.68 22.31 5.92
CA ARG A 312 0.45 21.40 6.19
C ARG A 312 0.09 19.93 6.37
N TRP A 313 -1.20 19.62 6.53
CA TRP A 313 -1.65 18.26 6.87
C TRP A 313 -2.62 17.72 5.84
N ALA A 314 -2.35 16.51 5.37
CA ALA A 314 -3.22 15.77 4.46
C ALA A 314 -3.53 14.38 5.02
N LEU A 315 -4.77 13.94 4.78
CA LEU A 315 -5.21 12.56 4.96
C LEU A 315 -5.38 11.91 3.60
N GLU A 316 -5.06 10.64 3.49
CA GLU A 316 -5.32 9.83 2.31
C GLU A 316 -6.03 8.55 2.70
N ALA A 317 -6.89 8.09 1.82
CA ALA A 317 -7.43 6.74 1.86
C ALA A 317 -7.55 6.22 0.43
N GLY A 318 -7.34 4.93 0.25
CA GLY A 318 -7.41 4.28 -1.03
C GLY A 318 -7.32 2.78 -0.90
N PHE A 319 -7.24 2.12 -2.04
CA PHE A 319 -7.02 0.69 -2.12
C PHE A 319 -6.04 0.37 -3.25
N ILE A 320 -5.49 -0.84 -3.19
CA ILE A 320 -4.62 -1.44 -4.20
C ILE A 320 -5.27 -2.75 -4.61
N GLU A 321 -5.41 -2.96 -5.91
CA GLU A 321 -5.86 -4.23 -6.50
C GLU A 321 -4.84 -4.71 -7.53
N ASP A 322 -4.77 -6.03 -7.72
CA ASP A 322 -3.95 -6.63 -8.76
C ASP A 322 -4.67 -6.59 -10.12
N ILE A 323 -4.11 -5.84 -11.08
CA ILE A 323 -4.61 -5.86 -12.46
C ILE A 323 -4.31 -7.22 -13.10
N ARG A 324 -3.20 -7.84 -12.68
CA ARG A 324 -2.81 -9.18 -13.09
C ARG A 324 -3.05 -10.13 -11.93
N VAL A 325 -4.14 -10.89 -12.07
CA VAL A 325 -4.64 -11.84 -11.07
C VAL A 325 -3.50 -12.69 -10.48
N GLU A 326 -3.50 -12.82 -9.14
CA GLU A 326 -2.59 -13.61 -8.29
C GLU A 326 -1.18 -13.02 -8.10
N THR A 327 -0.83 -11.90 -8.73
CA THR A 327 0.52 -11.32 -8.59
C THR A 327 0.68 -10.35 -7.41
N ALA A 328 -0.40 -10.07 -6.70
CA ALA A 328 -0.46 -9.25 -5.48
C ALA A 328 -1.57 -9.74 -4.54
N PRO A 329 -1.74 -9.16 -3.34
CA PRO A 329 -2.91 -9.43 -2.51
C PRO A 329 -4.20 -9.01 -3.23
N ASP A 330 -5.30 -9.77 -3.05
CA ASP A 330 -6.59 -9.55 -3.72
C ASP A 330 -7.08 -8.09 -3.57
N VAL A 331 -6.95 -7.55 -2.36
CA VAL A 331 -7.15 -6.13 -2.10
C VAL A 331 -6.28 -5.70 -0.92
N THR A 332 -5.67 -4.52 -1.05
CA THR A 332 -5.01 -3.83 0.05
C THR A 332 -5.71 -2.52 0.34
N PHE A 333 -6.24 -2.33 1.54
CA PHE A 333 -6.75 -1.02 1.97
C PHE A 333 -5.60 -0.20 2.56
N GLN A 334 -5.57 1.09 2.25
CA GLN A 334 -4.53 1.98 2.73
C GLN A 334 -5.09 3.31 3.24
N ALA A 335 -4.43 3.84 4.27
CA ALA A 335 -4.68 5.17 4.79
C ALA A 335 -3.36 5.84 5.16
N SER A 336 -3.21 7.13 4.89
CA SER A 336 -2.00 7.88 5.25
C SER A 336 -2.32 9.22 5.91
N LEU A 337 -1.45 9.61 6.84
CA LEU A 337 -1.39 10.97 7.39
C LEU A 337 -0.06 11.58 7.00
N ARG A 338 -0.07 12.77 6.39
CA ARG A 338 1.14 13.45 5.94
C ARG A 338 1.22 14.86 6.51
N PHE A 339 2.42 15.20 6.98
CA PHE A 339 2.85 16.55 7.29
C PHE A 339 3.85 17.02 6.22
N THR A 340 3.58 18.15 5.60
CA THR A 340 4.48 18.82 4.66
C THR A 340 4.56 20.31 5.02
N PRO A 341 5.76 20.90 5.16
CA PRO A 341 5.96 22.21 5.80
C PRO A 341 5.28 23.40 5.12
#